data_AF-A0A842TBC2-F1
#
_entry.id   AF-A0A842TBC2-F1
#
_cell.length_a   1.000
_cell.length_b   1.000
_cell.length_c   1.000
_cell.angle_alpha   90.00
_cell.angle_beta   90.00
_cell.angle_gamma   90.00
#
_symmetry.space_group_name_H-M   'P 1'
#
loop_
_entity.id
_entity.type
_entity.pdbx_description
1 polymer ?
#
loop_
_entity_poly.entity_id
_entity_poly.type
_entity_poly.pdbx_seq_one_letter_code
_entity_poly.pdbx_strand_id
1 'polypeptide(L)'
;MKHKKIIFAFLLFGTLILIPLTSAIWNKSGNVICSADANQANKSICCDDEDNAIIVWQDYRDSNWDIYAQKIDASGTPKWEYNGNEICSLFGDQVYPLICCDGNETIISWADKRSGSYFDVYIQKLDSAGFEQWTDDGIVLCNIAELELIDISTGGMDMCYDGNGGAIIVWGQICGEKNWYVNSNDWK
;
A
#
# COMPACT_ATOMS: atom_id res chain seq x y z
N MET A 1 -21.50 78.42 -10.89
CA MET A 1 -20.74 77.34 -10.24
C MET A 1 -20.93 76.05 -11.04
N LYS A 2 -19.91 75.57 -11.74
CA LYS A 2 -19.96 74.30 -12.50
C LYS A 2 -19.22 73.24 -11.68
N HIS A 3 -19.94 72.24 -11.15
CA HIS A 3 -19.34 71.11 -10.44
C HIS A 3 -18.76 70.12 -11.45
N LYS A 4 -17.43 69.93 -11.44
CA LYS A 4 -16.77 68.82 -12.15
C LYS A 4 -16.87 67.57 -11.26
N LYS A 5 -17.49 66.51 -11.77
CA LYS A 5 -17.46 65.18 -11.13
C LYS A 5 -16.12 64.51 -11.45
N ILE A 6 -15.38 64.13 -10.41
CA ILE A 6 -14.16 63.31 -10.50
C ILE A 6 -14.60 61.85 -10.43
N ILE A 7 -14.28 61.07 -11.46
CA ILE A 7 -14.50 59.62 -11.51
C ILE A 7 -13.18 58.96 -11.12
N PHE A 8 -13.17 58.20 -10.02
CA PHE A 8 -12.05 57.34 -9.66
C PHE A 8 -12.24 55.99 -10.36
N ALA A 9 -11.35 55.67 -11.30
CA ALA A 9 -11.25 54.33 -11.88
C ALA A 9 -10.36 53.47 -10.97
N PHE A 10 -10.93 52.43 -10.36
CA PHE A 10 -10.17 51.40 -9.66
C PHE A 10 -9.64 50.39 -10.69
N LEU A 11 -8.33 50.41 -10.91
CA LEU A 11 -7.63 49.33 -11.62
C LEU A 11 -7.46 48.15 -10.65
N LEU A 12 -8.26 47.10 -10.83
CA LEU A 12 -8.05 45.83 -10.18
C LEU A 12 -6.81 45.16 -10.82
N PHE A 13 -5.67 45.20 -10.15
CA PHE A 13 -4.55 44.32 -10.49
C PHE A 13 -4.85 42.94 -9.90
N GLY A 14 -5.45 42.07 -10.69
CA GLY A 14 -5.55 40.66 -10.33
C GLY A 14 -4.15 40.05 -10.30
N THR A 15 -3.68 39.66 -9.12
CA THR A 15 -2.48 38.83 -9.00
C THR A 15 -2.80 37.46 -9.58
N LEU A 16 -2.21 37.16 -10.74
CA LEU A 16 -2.17 35.81 -11.28
C LEU A 16 -1.35 34.96 -10.30
N ILE A 17 -2.03 34.17 -9.47
CA ILE A 17 -1.37 33.14 -8.66
C ILE A 17 -0.98 32.04 -9.64
N LEU A 18 0.30 32.04 -10.03
CA LEU A 18 0.89 30.94 -10.76
C LEU A 18 1.03 29.78 -9.75
N ILE A 19 0.02 28.93 -9.66
CA ILE A 19 0.19 27.64 -8.96
C ILE A 19 1.19 26.88 -9.83
N PRO A 20 2.40 26.54 -9.34
CA PRO A 20 3.24 25.64 -10.10
C PRO A 20 2.45 24.33 -10.17
N LEU A 21 1.93 24.01 -11.35
CA LEU A 21 1.56 22.65 -11.66
C LEU A 21 2.89 21.91 -11.68
N THR A 22 3.30 21.34 -10.54
CA THR A 22 4.36 20.35 -10.49
C THR A 22 3.85 19.19 -11.31
N SER A 23 4.11 19.22 -12.62
CA SER A 23 3.98 18.04 -13.45
C SER A 23 4.86 17.00 -12.81
N ALA A 24 4.27 15.85 -12.52
CA ALA A 24 5.02 14.76 -11.98
C ALA A 24 6.27 14.49 -12.82
N ILE A 25 7.44 14.38 -12.17
CA ILE A 25 8.71 14.15 -12.85
C ILE A 25 8.78 12.65 -13.13
N TRP A 26 7.84 12.16 -13.91
CA TRP A 26 7.82 10.80 -14.40
C TRP A 26 8.87 10.71 -15.50
N ASN A 27 9.99 10.06 -15.19
CA ASN A 27 10.94 9.69 -16.22
C ASN A 27 10.22 8.81 -17.25
N LYS A 28 10.52 9.01 -18.54
CA LYS A 28 9.95 8.19 -19.62
C LYS A 28 10.22 6.69 -19.43
N SER A 29 11.30 6.36 -18.71
CA SER A 29 11.69 4.99 -18.34
C SER A 29 11.17 4.54 -16.97
N GLY A 30 10.31 5.34 -16.32
CA GLY A 30 9.86 5.13 -14.94
C GLY A 30 10.82 5.70 -13.90
N ASN A 31 10.28 5.99 -12.71
CA ASN A 31 11.07 6.34 -11.54
C ASN A 31 11.42 5.07 -10.78
N VAL A 32 12.64 5.00 -10.25
CA VAL A 32 13.09 3.86 -9.45
C VAL A 32 12.46 3.95 -8.07
N ILE A 33 11.68 2.93 -7.70
CA ILE A 33 11.03 2.82 -6.39
C ILE A 33 11.86 1.97 -5.41
N CYS A 34 12.51 0.94 -5.94
CA CYS A 34 13.45 0.09 -5.23
C CYS A 34 14.61 -0.26 -6.17
N SER A 35 15.84 -0.20 -5.66
CA SER A 35 17.05 -0.65 -6.33
C SER A 35 17.90 -1.54 -5.43
N ALA A 36 17.26 -2.25 -4.49
CA ALA A 36 17.94 -3.27 -3.72
C ALA A 36 18.39 -4.41 -4.63
N ASP A 37 19.46 -5.09 -4.22
CA ASP A 37 19.96 -6.26 -4.94
C ASP A 37 18.94 -7.41 -4.90
N ALA A 38 19.05 -8.35 -5.83
CA ALA A 38 18.13 -9.47 -6.04
C ALA A 38 16.75 -9.08 -6.63
N ASN A 39 15.79 -10.01 -6.55
CA ASN A 39 14.51 -9.91 -7.26
C ASN A 39 13.47 -9.19 -6.42
N GLN A 40 12.71 -8.31 -7.08
CA GLN A 40 11.46 -7.75 -6.58
C GLN A 40 10.30 -8.25 -7.44
N ALA A 41 9.23 -8.76 -6.83
CA ALA A 41 8.12 -9.40 -7.54
C ALA A 41 6.77 -9.13 -6.87
N ASN A 42 5.68 -9.58 -7.52
CA ASN A 42 4.30 -9.58 -7.03
C ASN A 42 3.89 -8.30 -6.27
N LYS A 43 3.98 -7.18 -6.98
CA LYS A 43 3.59 -5.87 -6.46
C LYS A 43 2.07 -5.63 -6.49
N SER A 44 1.56 -4.93 -5.48
CA SER A 44 0.22 -4.35 -5.41
C SER A 44 0.30 -2.85 -5.05
N ILE A 45 -0.77 -2.08 -5.31
CA ILE A 45 -0.78 -0.62 -5.17
C ILE A 45 -2.15 -0.11 -4.75
N CYS A 46 -2.18 0.88 -3.86
CA CYS A 46 -3.35 1.73 -3.60
C CYS A 46 -2.96 3.21 -3.55
N CYS A 47 -3.95 4.09 -3.59
CA CYS A 47 -3.75 5.53 -3.42
C CYS A 47 -4.42 6.00 -2.13
N ASP A 48 -3.78 6.94 -1.43
CA ASP A 48 -4.38 7.63 -0.29
C ASP A 48 -5.14 8.89 -0.74
N ASP A 49 -5.82 9.55 0.21
CA ASP A 49 -6.61 10.77 -0.04
C ASP A 49 -5.75 12.03 -0.31
N GLU A 50 -4.42 11.91 -0.24
CA GLU A 50 -3.45 12.98 -0.46
C GLU A 50 -2.73 12.86 -1.82
N ASP A 51 -3.32 12.11 -2.76
CA ASP A 51 -2.78 11.80 -4.09
C ASP A 51 -1.40 11.09 -4.05
N ASN A 52 -1.06 10.43 -2.93
CA ASN A 52 0.10 9.56 -2.87
C ASN A 52 -0.30 8.15 -3.31
N ALA A 53 0.67 7.42 -3.86
CA ALA A 53 0.54 6.00 -4.12
C ALA A 53 1.39 5.21 -3.13
N ILE A 54 0.84 4.12 -2.60
CA ILE A 54 1.55 3.18 -1.74
C ILE A 54 1.68 1.87 -2.52
N ILE A 55 2.92 1.45 -2.75
CA ILE A 55 3.27 0.23 -3.45
C ILE A 55 3.79 -0.76 -2.43
N VAL A 56 3.26 -1.98 -2.43
CA VAL A 56 3.79 -3.12 -1.68
C VAL A 56 4.34 -4.15 -2.66
N TRP A 57 5.41 -4.84 -2.31
CA TRP A 57 6.00 -5.92 -3.10
C TRP A 57 6.65 -6.98 -2.21
N GLN A 58 6.92 -8.14 -2.78
CA GLN A 58 7.82 -9.13 -2.18
C GLN A 58 9.24 -8.95 -2.72
N ASP A 59 10.23 -9.04 -1.84
CA ASP A 59 11.63 -8.75 -2.11
C ASP A 59 12.51 -9.92 -1.68
N TYR A 60 13.47 -10.32 -2.52
CA TYR A 60 14.36 -11.46 -2.27
C TYR A 60 15.78 -11.05 -1.85
N ARG A 61 15.97 -9.79 -1.42
CA ARG A 61 17.30 -9.25 -1.09
C ARG A 61 18.01 -9.97 0.06
N ASP A 62 17.25 -10.58 0.98
CA ASP A 62 17.78 -11.22 2.20
C ASP A 62 17.67 -12.77 2.17
N SER A 63 17.70 -13.35 0.96
CA SER A 63 17.68 -14.81 0.72
C SER A 63 16.38 -15.55 1.07
N ASN A 64 15.35 -14.84 1.52
CA ASN A 64 13.95 -15.28 1.53
C ASN A 64 13.09 -14.21 0.85
N TRP A 65 11.84 -14.54 0.53
CA TRP A 65 10.88 -13.49 0.13
C TRP A 65 10.35 -12.78 1.37
N ASP A 66 10.47 -11.46 1.40
CA ASP A 66 10.04 -10.60 2.51
C ASP A 66 9.11 -9.49 1.97
N ILE A 67 8.27 -8.90 2.82
CA ILE A 67 7.32 -7.85 2.39
C ILE A 67 7.91 -6.46 2.65
N TYR A 68 7.93 -5.65 1.59
CA TYR A 68 8.37 -4.26 1.64
C TYR A 68 7.31 -3.34 1.02
N ALA A 69 7.28 -2.09 1.48
CA ALA A 69 6.38 -1.08 0.94
C ALA A 69 7.04 0.30 0.80
N GLN A 70 6.54 1.11 -0.13
CA GLN A 70 7.00 2.47 -0.37
C GLN A 70 5.80 3.36 -0.68
N LYS A 71 5.78 4.54 -0.06
CA LYS A 71 4.87 5.62 -0.40
C LYS A 71 5.55 6.60 -1.33
N ILE A 72 4.89 7.00 -2.41
CA ILE A 72 5.36 8.04 -3.32
C ILE A 72 4.32 9.14 -3.44
N ASP A 73 4.74 10.40 -3.53
CA ASP A 73 3.79 11.46 -3.88
C ASP A 73 3.40 11.41 -5.36
N ALA A 74 2.44 12.27 -5.73
CA ALA A 74 2.00 12.48 -7.10
C ALA A 74 3.15 12.79 -8.08
N SER A 75 4.30 13.28 -7.60
CA SER A 75 5.48 13.53 -8.44
C SER A 75 6.37 12.30 -8.68
N GLY A 76 6.05 11.19 -8.02
CA GLY A 76 6.82 9.96 -8.02
C GLY A 76 8.03 10.00 -7.08
N THR A 77 8.02 10.89 -6.08
CA THR A 77 9.10 11.02 -5.09
C THR A 77 8.81 10.12 -3.88
N PRO A 78 9.73 9.21 -3.50
CA PRO A 78 9.62 8.39 -2.29
C PRO A 78 9.43 9.22 -1.01
N LYS A 79 8.60 8.71 -0.10
CA LYS A 79 8.24 9.34 1.18
C LYS A 79 8.64 8.51 2.40
N TRP A 80 8.88 7.22 2.21
CA TRP A 80 9.37 6.32 3.24
C TRP A 80 10.84 5.98 3.00
N GLU A 81 11.39 5.05 3.79
CA GLU A 81 12.82 4.71 3.77
C GLU A 81 13.30 4.33 2.36
N TYR A 82 14.59 4.56 2.13
CA TYR A 82 15.22 4.19 0.86
C TYR A 82 15.12 2.68 0.64
N ASN A 83 14.75 2.27 -0.58
CA ASN A 83 14.41 0.88 -0.94
C ASN A 83 13.21 0.28 -0.18
N GLY A 84 12.34 1.13 0.39
CA GLY A 84 11.10 0.72 1.03
C GLY A 84 11.25 0.43 2.52
N ASN A 85 10.16 0.64 3.26
CA ASN A 85 10.01 0.15 4.61
C ASN A 85 9.83 -1.36 4.57
N GLU A 86 10.50 -2.05 5.48
CA GLU A 86 10.26 -3.46 5.79
C GLU A 86 8.94 -3.58 6.54
N ILE A 87 8.09 -4.50 6.10
CA ILE A 87 6.79 -4.81 6.72
C ILE A 87 6.84 -6.16 7.44
N CYS A 88 7.59 -7.12 6.89
CA CYS A 88 7.89 -8.39 7.54
C CYS A 88 9.11 -9.03 6.88
N SER A 89 10.09 -9.42 7.69
CA SER A 89 11.33 -10.12 7.28
C SER A 89 11.62 -11.38 8.09
N LEU A 90 10.59 -11.97 8.72
CA LEU A 90 10.75 -13.17 9.53
C LEU A 90 11.14 -14.38 8.68
N PHE A 91 11.84 -15.33 9.32
CA PHE A 91 12.22 -16.57 8.67
C PHE A 91 11.02 -17.29 8.01
N GLY A 92 11.20 -17.71 6.76
CA GLY A 92 10.14 -18.25 5.91
C GLY A 92 9.87 -17.30 4.75
N ASP A 93 9.14 -17.75 3.74
CA ASP A 93 8.71 -16.88 2.66
C ASP A 93 7.46 -16.09 3.08
N GLN A 94 7.50 -14.78 2.89
CA GLN A 94 6.34 -13.90 2.82
C GLN A 94 6.12 -13.41 1.40
N VAL A 95 4.94 -13.69 0.86
CA VAL A 95 4.66 -13.59 -0.57
C VAL A 95 3.24 -13.13 -0.86
N TYR A 96 3.04 -12.68 -2.10
CA TYR A 96 1.73 -12.26 -2.62
C TYR A 96 1.06 -11.17 -1.79
N PRO A 97 1.75 -10.04 -1.54
CA PRO A 97 1.15 -8.97 -0.79
C PRO A 97 0.00 -8.32 -1.57
N LEU A 98 -1.05 -7.99 -0.83
CA LEU A 98 -2.15 -7.16 -1.25
C LEU A 98 -2.19 -5.92 -0.36
N ILE A 99 -2.77 -4.84 -0.88
CA ILE A 99 -2.89 -3.58 -0.18
C ILE A 99 -4.24 -2.93 -0.46
N CYS A 100 -4.84 -2.32 0.57
CA CYS A 100 -5.93 -1.36 0.40
C CYS A 100 -5.67 -0.12 1.25
N CYS A 101 -6.20 1.01 0.78
CA CYS A 101 -6.12 2.30 1.45
C CYS A 101 -7.54 2.80 1.75
N ASP A 102 -7.72 3.53 2.85
CA ASP A 102 -8.86 4.43 3.08
C ASP A 102 -8.38 5.67 3.82
N GLY A 103 -8.62 6.84 3.23
CA GLY A 103 -8.00 8.05 3.73
C GLY A 103 -6.49 7.92 3.78
N ASN A 104 -5.94 8.05 4.98
CA ASN A 104 -4.52 8.03 5.28
C ASN A 104 -4.06 6.72 5.94
N GLU A 105 -4.95 5.74 6.10
CA GLU A 105 -4.64 4.44 6.66
C GLU A 105 -4.36 3.44 5.53
N THR A 106 -3.37 2.59 5.75
CA THR A 106 -2.99 1.54 4.80
C THR A 106 -3.08 0.19 5.49
N ILE A 107 -3.67 -0.79 4.82
CA ILE A 107 -3.73 -2.17 5.30
C ILE A 107 -3.08 -3.06 4.24
N ILE A 108 -2.15 -3.89 4.69
CA ILE A 108 -1.41 -4.85 3.86
C ILE A 108 -1.73 -6.25 4.36
N SER A 109 -2.01 -7.18 3.44
CA SER A 109 -2.13 -8.61 3.77
C SER A 109 -1.19 -9.44 2.90
N TRP A 110 -0.66 -10.54 3.43
CA TRP A 110 0.25 -11.43 2.71
C TRP A 110 0.08 -12.89 3.14
N ALA A 111 0.62 -13.78 2.31
CA ALA A 111 0.78 -15.19 2.65
C ALA A 111 2.14 -15.40 3.31
N ASP A 112 2.17 -16.09 4.44
CA ASP A 112 3.35 -16.18 5.31
C ASP A 112 3.67 -17.61 5.71
N LYS A 113 4.93 -18.03 5.53
CA LYS A 113 5.40 -19.38 5.83
C LYS A 113 6.19 -19.48 7.15
N ARG A 114 6.13 -18.46 8.02
CA ARG A 114 6.87 -18.44 9.30
C ARG A 114 6.50 -19.57 10.26
N SER A 115 5.27 -20.10 10.15
CA SER A 115 4.72 -21.12 11.05
C SER A 115 4.99 -22.57 10.62
N GLY A 116 5.58 -22.82 9.45
CA GLY A 116 5.89 -24.20 9.00
C GLY A 116 5.83 -24.44 7.50
N SER A 117 5.21 -25.55 7.09
CA SER A 117 5.22 -25.98 5.67
C SER A 117 4.14 -25.33 4.80
N TYR A 118 3.15 -24.72 5.44
CA TYR A 118 1.96 -24.14 4.81
C TYR A 118 1.95 -22.62 5.00
N PHE A 119 1.28 -21.92 4.10
CA PHE A 119 1.13 -20.47 4.20
C PHE A 119 -0.03 -20.15 5.12
N ASP A 120 0.17 -19.24 6.06
CA ASP A 120 -0.88 -18.58 6.83
C ASP A 120 -1.19 -17.22 6.18
N VAL A 121 -2.35 -16.63 6.48
CA VAL A 121 -2.66 -15.26 6.05
C VAL A 121 -2.38 -14.30 7.19
N TYR A 122 -1.53 -13.30 6.94
CA TYR A 122 -1.17 -12.25 7.88
C TYR A 122 -1.59 -10.88 7.35
N ILE A 123 -1.68 -9.93 8.27
CA ILE A 123 -2.13 -8.58 7.99
C ILE A 123 -1.41 -7.56 8.90
N GLN A 124 -1.11 -6.39 8.34
CA GLN A 124 -0.53 -5.24 9.05
C GLN A 124 -1.28 -3.96 8.66
N LYS A 125 -1.43 -3.06 9.62
CA LYS A 125 -1.95 -1.72 9.41
C LYS A 125 -0.80 -0.72 9.56
N LEU A 126 -0.69 0.22 8.64
CA LEU A 126 0.29 1.31 8.67
C LEU A 126 -0.43 2.65 8.79
N ASP A 127 0.19 3.59 9.53
CA ASP A 127 -0.18 4.99 9.46
C ASP A 127 0.38 5.68 8.19
N SER A 128 0.06 6.95 8.01
CA SER A 128 0.50 7.73 6.84
C SER A 128 2.01 7.91 6.73
N ALA A 129 2.73 7.76 7.85
CA ALA A 129 4.19 7.82 7.92
C ALA A 129 4.84 6.45 7.67
N GLY A 130 4.05 5.39 7.50
CA GLY A 130 4.51 4.03 7.24
C GLY A 130 4.92 3.27 8.49
N PHE A 131 4.48 3.72 9.67
CA PHE A 131 4.70 2.98 10.92
C PHE A 131 3.58 1.98 11.18
N GLU A 132 3.97 0.80 11.62
CA GLU A 132 3.07 -0.28 12.01
C GLU A 132 2.16 0.13 13.18
N GLN A 133 0.87 -0.18 13.06
CA GLN A 133 -0.17 0.15 14.03
C GLN A 133 -0.66 -1.09 14.80
N TRP A 134 -0.41 -2.28 14.27
CA TRP A 134 -0.52 -3.52 15.04
C TRP A 134 0.87 -4.02 15.43
N THR A 135 0.93 -5.18 16.09
CA THR A 135 2.21 -5.75 16.51
C THR A 135 3.18 -5.91 15.34
N ASP A 136 4.46 -5.75 15.65
CA ASP A 136 5.57 -5.96 14.72
C ASP A 136 5.39 -7.28 13.95
N ASP A 137 5.77 -7.27 12.67
CA ASP A 137 5.64 -8.39 11.73
C ASP A 137 4.19 -8.85 11.50
N GLY A 138 3.20 -8.02 11.83
CA GLY A 138 1.78 -8.27 11.58
C GLY A 138 1.10 -9.24 12.53
N ILE A 139 -0.23 -9.30 12.40
CA ILE A 139 -1.09 -10.23 13.13
C ILE A 139 -1.62 -11.32 12.20
N VAL A 140 -1.86 -12.50 12.77
CA VAL A 140 -2.45 -13.62 12.04
C VAL A 140 -3.92 -13.34 11.75
N LEU A 141 -4.32 -13.41 10.48
CA LEU A 141 -5.71 -13.41 10.05
C LEU A 141 -6.28 -14.84 10.01
N CYS A 142 -5.50 -15.80 9.51
CA CYS A 142 -5.89 -17.20 9.40
C CYS A 142 -4.67 -18.12 9.45
N ASN A 143 -4.67 -19.10 10.37
CA ASN A 143 -3.61 -20.10 10.53
C ASN A 143 -4.13 -21.53 10.73
N ILE A 144 -5.17 -21.91 9.99
CA ILE A 144 -5.73 -23.25 10.16
C ILE A 144 -4.74 -24.31 9.66
N ALA A 145 -4.68 -25.45 10.36
CA ALA A 145 -3.77 -26.54 10.01
C ALA A 145 -3.97 -26.96 8.54
N GLU A 146 -2.85 -27.10 7.82
CA GLU A 146 -2.82 -27.45 6.39
C GLU A 146 -3.44 -26.38 5.47
N LEU A 147 -3.25 -25.08 5.76
CA LEU A 147 -3.57 -24.01 4.80
C LEU A 147 -2.66 -24.09 3.56
N GLU A 148 -3.06 -24.91 2.59
CA GLU A 148 -2.53 -24.83 1.24
C GLU A 148 -3.37 -23.81 0.47
N LEU A 149 -2.87 -22.58 0.36
CA LEU A 149 -3.51 -21.54 -0.45
C LEU A 149 -3.56 -21.99 -1.91
N ILE A 150 -4.75 -21.98 -2.51
CA ILE A 150 -4.95 -22.37 -3.92
C ILE A 150 -4.37 -21.28 -4.81
N ASP A 151 -3.46 -21.67 -5.71
CA ASP A 151 -3.02 -20.85 -6.85
C ASP A 151 -2.61 -19.41 -6.45
N ILE A 152 -1.75 -19.35 -5.43
CA ILE A 152 -1.17 -18.11 -4.91
C ILE A 152 -0.50 -17.27 -6.00
N SER A 153 -0.02 -17.88 -7.09
CA SER A 153 0.61 -17.18 -8.20
C SER A 153 -0.34 -16.41 -9.12
N THR A 154 -1.65 -16.69 -9.15
CA THR A 154 -2.54 -16.09 -10.17
C THR A 154 -3.86 -15.48 -9.68
N GLY A 155 -4.08 -15.35 -8.36
CA GLY A 155 -5.27 -14.66 -7.82
C GLY A 155 -5.98 -15.38 -6.67
N GLY A 156 -5.23 -16.16 -5.89
CA GLY A 156 -5.75 -16.88 -4.73
C GLY A 156 -6.14 -15.99 -3.55
N MET A 157 -5.80 -14.69 -3.56
CA MET A 157 -6.24 -13.72 -2.56
C MET A 157 -6.68 -12.42 -3.24
N ASP A 158 -7.64 -11.72 -2.64
CA ASP A 158 -8.02 -10.34 -3.00
C ASP A 158 -8.48 -9.59 -1.75
N MET A 159 -8.43 -8.25 -1.77
CA MET A 159 -8.83 -7.45 -0.61
C MET A 159 -9.48 -6.12 -0.99
N CYS A 160 -10.35 -5.63 -0.12
CA CYS A 160 -10.86 -4.27 -0.19
C CYS A 160 -11.03 -3.68 1.21
N TYR A 161 -11.19 -2.37 1.28
CA TYR A 161 -11.47 -1.69 2.53
C TYR A 161 -12.92 -1.95 3.00
N ASP A 162 -13.14 -2.01 4.31
CA ASP A 162 -14.46 -2.33 4.90
C ASP A 162 -15.37 -1.11 5.17
N GLY A 163 -14.83 0.11 5.03
CA GLY A 163 -15.52 1.38 5.28
C GLY A 163 -15.50 1.85 6.74
N ASN A 164 -14.83 1.14 7.66
CA ASN A 164 -14.88 1.37 9.12
C ASN A 164 -13.52 1.29 9.84
N GLY A 165 -12.40 1.32 9.13
CA GLY A 165 -11.05 1.22 9.71
C GLY A 165 -10.32 -0.08 9.42
N GLY A 166 -10.96 -1.03 8.71
CA GLY A 166 -10.48 -2.39 8.49
C GLY A 166 -10.54 -2.82 7.01
N ALA A 167 -10.41 -4.12 6.78
CA ALA A 167 -10.38 -4.70 5.45
C ALA A 167 -11.21 -5.98 5.37
N ILE A 168 -11.74 -6.24 4.18
CA ILE A 168 -12.32 -7.50 3.77
C ILE A 168 -11.30 -8.21 2.90
N ILE A 169 -10.89 -9.42 3.30
CA ILE A 169 -9.93 -10.23 2.57
C ILE A 169 -10.62 -11.52 2.13
N VAL A 170 -10.44 -11.91 0.87
CA VAL A 170 -10.85 -13.21 0.35
C VAL A 170 -9.63 -14.04 0.02
N TRP A 171 -9.69 -15.36 0.26
CA TRP A 171 -8.64 -16.28 -0.15
C TRP A 171 -9.16 -17.67 -0.50
N GLY A 172 -8.46 -18.36 -1.39
CA GLY A 172 -8.70 -19.76 -1.74
C GLY A 172 -7.86 -20.71 -0.90
N GLN A 173 -8.43 -21.82 -0.44
CA GLN A 173 -7.72 -22.84 0.34
C GLN A 173 -8.09 -24.27 -0.06
N ILE A 174 -7.10 -25.18 0.02
CA ILE A 174 -7.29 -26.64 0.06
C ILE A 174 -7.21 -27.08 1.52
N CYS A 175 -8.33 -27.48 2.11
CA CYS A 175 -8.34 -28.29 3.33
C CYS A 175 -9.44 -29.35 3.15
N GLY A 176 -9.05 -30.55 2.69
CA GLY A 176 -9.97 -31.62 2.30
C GLY A 176 -10.70 -31.40 0.97
N GLU A 177 -11.25 -30.19 0.71
CA GLU A 177 -11.91 -29.78 -0.54
C GLU A 177 -11.49 -28.35 -0.94
N LYS A 178 -11.64 -27.98 -2.23
CA LYS A 178 -11.26 -26.66 -2.77
C LYS A 178 -12.35 -25.61 -2.49
N ASN A 179 -12.11 -24.69 -1.55
CA ASN A 179 -13.10 -23.68 -1.13
C ASN A 179 -12.52 -22.25 -1.18
N TRP A 180 -13.41 -21.26 -1.30
CA TRP A 180 -13.11 -19.83 -1.16
C TRP A 180 -13.64 -19.31 0.17
N TYR A 181 -12.88 -18.45 0.83
CA TYR A 181 -13.18 -17.89 2.14
C TYR A 181 -13.17 -16.37 2.09
N VAL A 182 -13.95 -15.72 2.96
CA VAL A 182 -13.98 -14.26 3.14
C VAL A 182 -13.94 -13.96 4.63
N ASN A 183 -13.15 -12.97 5.04
CA ASN A 183 -13.16 -12.47 6.40
C ASN A 183 -13.07 -10.94 6.39
N SER A 184 -13.96 -10.32 7.17
CA SER A 184 -13.86 -8.94 7.63
C SER A 184 -13.86 -9.01 9.16
N ASN A 185 -12.77 -8.63 9.79
CA ASN A 185 -12.73 -8.59 11.24
C ASN A 185 -12.67 -7.12 11.67
N ASP A 186 -13.58 -6.71 12.55
CA ASP A 186 -13.65 -5.37 13.15
C ASP A 186 -12.47 -5.18 14.13
N TRP A 187 -11.26 -5.00 13.60
CA TRP A 187 -10.02 -4.82 14.37
C TRP A 187 -9.85 -3.35 14.80
N LYS A 188 -10.69 -2.90 15.74
CA LYS A 188 -10.59 -1.56 16.36
C LYS A 188 -9.56 -1.50 17.47
#